data_AF-A0A7Y5K9H1-F1
#
_entry.id   AF-A0A7Y5K9H1-F1
#
_cell.length_a   1.000
_cell.length_b   1.000
_cell.length_c   1.000
_cell.angle_alpha   90.00
_cell.angle_beta   90.00
_cell.angle_gamma   90.00
#
_symmetry.space_group_name_H-M   'P 1'
#
loop_
_entity.id
_entity.type
_entity.pdbx_description
1 polymer ?
#
loop_
_entity_poly.entity_id
_entity_poly.type
_entity_poly.pdbx_seq_one_letter_code
_entity_poly.pdbx_strand_id
1 'polypeptide(L)'
;MEAAARASIPFYVLDRVNPINGVAVEGPVYQGDPHFVAWHDIPLRHGMTVGELARMINAERKVNAQLTVIPVEGWKRDMWFDETGQPWRHPSPNMRSLNAATLYPGVGLHESALSVGRGTDTPFEIVGAPYIDDLVFTAELNKAKLPGVRFVPIRFTPTYSTFKDRECGGAAMVITDREKLQAVDVGVVIALTTQRLYPKDYALDKTKVLLREPTTHEAIVAGGSLNFIKSQWKGELEQFKKRRAKYLIYK
;
A
#
# COMPACT_ATOMS: atom_id res chain seq x y z
N MET A 1 -10.71 9.02 -17.88
CA MET A 1 -10.69 8.21 -19.11
C MET A 1 -12.10 7.91 -19.63
N GLU A 2 -12.98 7.25 -18.87
CA GLU A 2 -14.34 6.90 -19.34
C GLU A 2 -15.20 8.09 -19.80
N ALA A 3 -15.16 9.21 -19.07
CA ALA A 3 -15.87 10.42 -19.47
C ALA A 3 -15.36 10.96 -20.83
N ALA A 4 -14.06 10.91 -21.08
CA ALA A 4 -13.47 11.33 -22.35
C ALA A 4 -13.90 10.41 -23.50
N ALA A 5 -13.95 9.09 -23.25
CA ALA A 5 -14.46 8.13 -24.23
C ALA A 5 -15.92 8.40 -24.62
N ARG A 6 -16.80 8.65 -23.63
CA ARG A 6 -18.21 9.00 -23.88
C ARG A 6 -18.39 10.31 -24.65
N ALA A 7 -17.47 11.24 -24.48
CA ALA A 7 -17.47 12.54 -25.16
C ALA A 7 -16.68 12.55 -26.48
N SER A 8 -16.11 11.40 -26.90
CA SER A 8 -15.23 11.31 -28.06
C SER A 8 -14.02 12.25 -28.01
N ILE A 9 -13.52 12.53 -26.81
CA ILE A 9 -12.35 13.39 -26.56
C ILE A 9 -11.09 12.52 -26.46
N PRO A 10 -10.00 12.82 -27.20
CA PRO A 10 -8.72 12.16 -27.02
C PRO A 10 -8.20 12.25 -25.57
N PHE A 11 -7.67 11.16 -25.04
CA PHE A 11 -7.16 11.09 -23.68
C PHE A 11 -5.64 10.83 -23.69
N TYR A 12 -4.87 11.81 -23.23
CA TYR A 12 -3.41 11.72 -23.18
C TYR A 12 -2.94 11.46 -21.75
N VAL A 13 -2.03 10.50 -21.58
CA VAL A 13 -1.32 10.26 -20.33
C VAL A 13 0.14 10.63 -20.54
N LEU A 14 0.58 11.70 -19.89
CA LEU A 14 2.00 11.97 -19.70
C LEU A 14 2.47 11.07 -18.57
N ASP A 15 3.10 9.95 -18.92
CA ASP A 15 3.39 8.93 -17.93
C ASP A 15 4.41 9.41 -16.90
N ARG A 16 4.41 8.74 -15.74
CA ARG A 16 5.33 9.02 -14.63
C ARG A 16 5.83 7.70 -14.05
N VAL A 17 7.06 7.75 -13.54
CA VAL A 17 7.68 6.61 -12.86
C VAL A 17 6.81 6.13 -11.69
N ASN A 18 6.79 4.82 -11.44
CA ASN A 18 6.23 4.30 -10.20
C ASN A 18 7.28 4.53 -9.09
N PRO A 19 6.96 5.31 -8.03
CA PRO A 19 7.97 5.74 -7.07
C PRO A 19 8.57 4.58 -6.25
N ILE A 20 7.80 3.50 -6.09
CA ILE A 20 8.18 2.29 -5.36
C ILE A 20 8.45 1.14 -6.32
N ASN A 21 9.08 1.45 -7.45
CA ASN A 21 9.46 0.55 -8.55
C ASN A 21 8.28 -0.11 -9.32
N GLY A 22 8.61 -0.69 -10.47
CA GLY A 22 7.73 -1.43 -11.37
C GLY A 22 7.86 -2.95 -11.28
N VAL A 23 8.64 -3.48 -10.35
CA VAL A 23 8.91 -4.93 -10.24
C VAL A 23 7.97 -5.57 -9.23
N ALA A 24 7.94 -5.05 -8.01
CA ALA A 24 7.26 -5.65 -6.88
C ALA A 24 5.73 -5.67 -7.07
N VAL A 25 5.14 -6.80 -6.69
CA VAL A 25 3.69 -7.01 -6.67
C VAL A 25 3.31 -7.67 -5.36
N GLU A 26 2.40 -7.07 -4.62
CA GLU A 26 2.07 -7.52 -3.26
C GLU A 26 0.60 -7.34 -2.91
N GLY A 27 0.14 -8.23 -2.04
CA GLY A 27 -1.19 -8.18 -1.44
C GLY A 27 -2.27 -8.89 -2.25
N PRO A 28 -3.48 -8.97 -1.67
CA PRO A 28 -4.63 -9.54 -2.37
C PRO A 28 -4.94 -8.73 -3.63
N VAL A 29 -5.44 -9.42 -4.66
CA VAL A 29 -5.99 -8.79 -5.86
C VAL A 29 -7.45 -8.45 -5.60
N TYR A 30 -7.83 -7.21 -5.86
CA TYR A 30 -9.24 -6.83 -5.77
C TYR A 30 -10.07 -7.57 -6.85
N GLN A 31 -11.22 -8.14 -6.48
CA GLN A 31 -12.09 -8.89 -7.42
C GLN A 31 -13.58 -8.48 -7.35
N GLY A 32 -13.88 -7.32 -6.77
CA GLY A 32 -15.26 -6.85 -6.58
C GLY A 32 -15.69 -5.76 -7.57
N ASP A 33 -16.89 -5.22 -7.35
CA ASP A 33 -17.44 -4.11 -8.15
C ASP A 33 -16.58 -2.85 -8.06
N PRO A 34 -16.49 -2.02 -9.12
CA PRO A 34 -15.65 -0.82 -9.10
C PRO A 34 -15.98 0.08 -7.91
N HIS A 35 -14.95 0.45 -7.14
CA HIS A 35 -15.07 1.34 -5.99
C HIS A 35 -14.02 2.44 -6.07
N PHE A 36 -14.27 3.58 -5.43
CA PHE A 36 -13.38 4.75 -5.51
C PHE A 36 -11.93 4.43 -5.10
N VAL A 37 -11.74 3.60 -4.07
CA VAL A 37 -10.40 3.17 -3.60
C VAL A 37 -9.95 1.81 -4.14
N ALA A 38 -10.76 1.17 -4.98
CA ALA A 38 -10.48 -0.14 -5.58
C ALA A 38 -11.23 -0.24 -6.92
N TRP A 39 -10.72 0.47 -7.92
CA TRP A 39 -11.44 0.66 -9.19
C TRP A 39 -11.29 -0.50 -10.17
N HIS A 40 -10.20 -1.25 -10.09
CA HIS A 40 -9.86 -2.30 -11.05
C HIS A 40 -9.17 -3.46 -10.34
N ASP A 41 -9.12 -4.60 -10.99
CA ASP A 41 -8.78 -5.89 -10.38
C ASP A 41 -7.28 -6.04 -10.22
N ILE A 42 -6.67 -5.15 -9.46
CA ILE A 42 -5.23 -5.05 -9.27
C ILE A 42 -4.89 -5.29 -7.79
N PRO A 43 -3.67 -5.76 -7.47
CA PRO A 43 -3.26 -5.92 -6.09
C PRO A 43 -2.89 -4.58 -5.44
N LEU A 44 -2.81 -4.56 -4.11
CA LEU A 44 -2.47 -3.37 -3.31
C LEU A 44 -1.19 -2.68 -3.80
N ARG A 45 -0.13 -3.45 -4.08
CA ARG A 45 1.06 -2.98 -4.81
C ARG A 45 1.06 -3.65 -6.17
N HIS A 46 0.76 -2.89 -7.23
CA HIS A 46 0.61 -3.40 -8.59
C HIS A 46 1.89 -3.35 -9.43
N GLY A 47 2.86 -2.50 -9.05
CA GLY A 47 4.14 -2.35 -9.76
C GLY A 47 3.97 -1.97 -11.23
N MET A 48 3.09 -1.01 -11.52
CA MET A 48 2.84 -0.49 -12.88
C MET A 48 2.86 1.03 -12.86
N THR A 49 3.20 1.68 -13.98
CA THR A 49 3.04 3.13 -14.12
C THR A 49 1.58 3.51 -14.38
N VAL A 50 1.25 4.81 -14.30
CA VAL A 50 -0.12 5.29 -14.60
C VAL A 50 -0.47 5.09 -16.08
N GLY A 51 0.51 5.18 -16.98
CA GLY A 51 0.35 4.86 -18.40
C GLY A 51 0.08 3.38 -18.66
N GLU A 52 0.81 2.48 -18.00
CA GLU A 52 0.56 1.04 -18.08
C GLU A 52 -0.81 0.67 -17.52
N LEU A 53 -1.21 1.27 -16.39
CA LEU A 53 -2.55 1.10 -15.81
C LEU A 53 -3.65 1.64 -16.75
N ALA A 54 -3.45 2.80 -17.39
CA ALA A 54 -4.41 3.34 -18.34
C ALA A 54 -4.61 2.39 -19.53
N ARG A 55 -3.53 1.79 -20.07
CA ARG A 55 -3.62 0.78 -21.13
C ARG A 55 -4.39 -0.46 -20.69
N MET A 56 -4.08 -0.98 -19.50
CA MET A 56 -4.77 -2.13 -18.91
C MET A 56 -6.26 -1.85 -18.75
N ILE A 57 -6.61 -0.77 -18.07
CA ILE A 57 -8.01 -0.40 -17.78
C ILE A 57 -8.78 -0.15 -19.08
N ASN A 58 -8.18 0.54 -20.05
CA ASN A 58 -8.86 0.85 -21.32
C ASN A 58 -9.25 -0.44 -22.08
N ALA A 59 -8.36 -1.43 -22.08
CA ALA A 59 -8.57 -2.72 -22.73
C ALA A 59 -9.52 -3.63 -21.94
N GLU A 60 -9.24 -3.86 -20.66
CA GLU A 60 -9.97 -4.86 -19.85
C GLU A 60 -11.40 -4.42 -19.53
N ARG A 61 -11.62 -3.12 -19.29
CA ARG A 61 -12.96 -2.57 -19.06
C ARG A 61 -13.68 -2.15 -20.34
N LYS A 62 -13.07 -2.34 -21.52
CA LYS A 62 -13.63 -1.93 -22.82
C LYS A 62 -14.08 -0.47 -22.82
N VAL A 63 -13.26 0.41 -22.24
CA VAL A 63 -13.57 1.84 -22.13
C VAL A 63 -13.60 2.50 -23.51
N ASN A 64 -12.83 1.96 -24.47
CA ASN A 64 -12.75 2.43 -25.85
C ASN A 64 -12.34 3.91 -25.95
N ALA A 65 -11.53 4.41 -25.01
CA ALA A 65 -10.97 5.74 -25.09
C ALA A 65 -9.92 5.80 -26.23
N GLN A 66 -9.89 6.93 -26.93
CA GLN A 66 -8.78 7.31 -27.82
C GLN A 66 -7.55 7.66 -26.97
N LEU A 67 -6.92 6.64 -26.42
CA LEU A 67 -5.83 6.74 -25.44
C LEU A 67 -4.48 6.86 -26.14
N THR A 68 -3.73 7.91 -25.79
CA THR A 68 -2.31 8.03 -26.11
C THR A 68 -1.51 8.10 -24.81
N VAL A 69 -0.51 7.22 -24.66
CA VAL A 69 0.43 7.26 -23.54
C VAL A 69 1.77 7.76 -24.05
N ILE A 70 2.28 8.83 -23.43
CA ILE A 70 3.61 9.37 -23.70
C ILE A 70 4.56 8.77 -22.65
N PRO A 71 5.45 7.84 -23.03
CA PRO A 71 6.28 7.10 -22.09
C PRO A 71 7.38 7.97 -21.49
N VAL A 72 7.86 7.58 -20.31
CA VAL A 72 9.07 8.13 -19.70
C VAL A 72 10.31 7.57 -20.41
N GLU A 73 11.33 8.39 -20.63
CA GLU A 73 12.61 7.92 -21.15
C GLU A 73 13.58 7.54 -20.02
N GLY A 74 14.38 6.49 -20.23
CA GLY A 74 15.46 6.10 -19.33
C GLY A 74 15.05 5.41 -18.02
N TRP A 75 13.76 5.39 -17.66
CA TRP A 75 13.29 4.65 -16.48
C TRP A 75 13.27 3.13 -16.75
N LYS A 76 13.85 2.37 -15.83
CA LYS A 76 13.79 0.90 -15.79
C LYS A 76 12.90 0.48 -14.63
N ARG A 77 12.28 -0.70 -14.74
CA ARG A 77 11.30 -1.13 -13.74
C ARG A 77 11.86 -1.30 -12.34
N ASP A 78 13.14 -1.65 -12.22
CA ASP A 78 13.82 -1.84 -10.93
C ASP A 78 14.20 -0.51 -10.26
N MET A 79 14.19 0.61 -11.00
CA MET A 79 14.51 1.92 -10.44
C MET A 79 13.44 2.42 -9.48
N TRP A 80 13.90 2.86 -8.32
CA TRP A 80 13.13 3.65 -7.36
C TRP A 80 13.13 5.13 -7.73
N PHE A 81 12.24 5.90 -7.12
CA PHE A 81 12.11 7.32 -7.43
C PHE A 81 13.41 8.12 -7.26
N ASP A 82 14.14 7.87 -6.18
CA ASP A 82 15.38 8.57 -5.83
C ASP A 82 16.53 8.29 -6.82
N GLU A 83 16.48 7.17 -7.53
CA GLU A 83 17.44 6.82 -8.59
C GLU A 83 17.17 7.57 -9.90
N THR A 84 16.03 8.26 -10.02
CA THR A 84 15.70 9.06 -11.22
C THR A 84 16.35 10.44 -11.22
N GLY A 85 16.91 10.88 -10.07
CA GLY A 85 17.42 12.24 -9.88
C GLY A 85 16.35 13.33 -9.84
N GLN A 86 15.05 12.98 -9.91
CA GLN A 86 13.96 13.96 -9.81
C GLN A 86 13.73 14.36 -8.34
N PRO A 87 13.35 15.63 -8.07
CA PRO A 87 13.02 16.07 -6.73
C PRO A 87 11.68 15.47 -6.28
N TRP A 88 11.63 14.97 -5.04
CA TRP A 88 10.37 14.52 -4.44
C TRP A 88 9.42 15.71 -4.26
N ARG A 89 8.24 15.62 -4.89
CA ARG A 89 7.11 16.53 -4.66
C ARG A 89 6.02 15.73 -4.00
N HIS A 90 5.58 16.17 -2.82
CA HIS A 90 4.57 15.47 -2.04
C HIS A 90 3.32 15.20 -2.90
N PRO A 91 3.00 13.93 -3.22
CA PRO A 91 1.79 13.60 -3.97
C PRO A 91 0.51 13.94 -3.21
N SER A 92 0.60 14.04 -1.88
CA SER A 92 -0.47 14.46 -0.99
C SER A 92 0.12 15.08 0.29
N PRO A 93 -0.65 15.80 1.12
CA PRO A 93 -0.13 16.44 2.35
C PRO A 93 0.56 15.48 3.34
N ASN A 94 0.22 14.18 3.28
CA ASN A 94 0.77 13.13 4.14
C ASN A 94 1.74 12.19 3.42
N MET A 95 1.93 12.32 2.11
CA MET A 95 2.90 11.52 1.38
C MET A 95 4.21 12.31 1.26
N ARG A 96 4.93 12.38 2.38
CA ARG A 96 6.03 13.35 2.59
C ARG A 96 7.41 12.82 2.22
N SER A 97 7.56 11.51 2.06
CA SER A 97 8.86 10.89 1.77
C SER A 97 8.70 9.65 0.90
N LEU A 98 9.80 9.20 0.29
CA LEU A 98 9.85 7.91 -0.38
C LEU A 98 9.69 6.74 0.61
N ASN A 99 10.15 6.89 1.85
CA ASN A 99 9.90 5.91 2.92
C ASN A 99 8.40 5.73 3.18
N ALA A 100 7.67 6.85 3.33
CA ALA A 100 6.22 6.84 3.50
C ALA A 100 5.55 6.15 2.31
N ALA A 101 5.97 6.45 1.07
CA ALA A 101 5.44 5.80 -0.13
C ALA A 101 5.73 4.29 -0.16
N THR A 102 6.90 3.88 0.32
CA THR A 102 7.34 2.49 0.40
C THR A 102 6.51 1.69 1.40
N LEU A 103 6.17 2.27 2.55
CA LEU A 103 5.40 1.62 3.62
C LEU A 103 3.88 1.70 3.40
N TYR A 104 3.41 2.71 2.66
CA TYR A 104 1.98 3.00 2.47
C TYR A 104 1.12 1.82 2.02
N PRO A 105 1.54 0.93 1.09
CA PRO A 105 0.71 -0.19 0.66
C PRO A 105 0.23 -1.11 1.80
N GLY A 106 1.00 -1.21 2.89
CA GLY A 106 0.59 -1.94 4.09
C GLY A 106 0.12 -1.06 5.24
N VAL A 107 0.85 0.01 5.54
CA VAL A 107 0.53 0.90 6.67
C VAL A 107 -0.77 1.67 6.42
N GLY A 108 -1.03 2.05 5.17
CA GLY A 108 -2.23 2.76 4.76
C GLY A 108 -3.52 2.00 5.11
N LEU A 109 -3.50 0.66 5.11
CA LEU A 109 -4.64 -0.18 5.51
C LEU A 109 -5.19 0.16 6.91
N HIS A 110 -4.33 0.70 7.77
CA HIS A 110 -4.62 1.01 9.17
C HIS A 110 -5.11 2.43 9.41
N GLU A 111 -5.17 3.30 8.39
CA GLU A 111 -5.29 4.75 8.58
C GLU A 111 -6.57 5.21 9.30
N SER A 112 -7.59 4.35 9.33
CA SER A 112 -8.84 4.58 10.07
C SER A 112 -8.95 3.81 11.38
N ALA A 113 -8.10 2.79 11.59
CA ALA A 113 -8.12 1.91 12.77
C ALA A 113 -7.06 2.29 13.82
N LEU A 114 -5.90 2.75 13.36
CA LEU A 114 -4.75 3.19 14.16
C LEU A 114 -4.33 4.60 13.74
N SER A 115 -3.56 5.28 14.58
CA SER A 115 -2.80 6.43 14.09
C SER A 115 -1.64 5.92 13.26
N VAL A 116 -1.57 6.34 12.00
CA VAL A 116 -0.48 6.04 11.06
C VAL A 116 0.48 7.23 10.93
N GLY A 117 0.60 8.06 11.97
CA GLY A 117 1.46 9.25 11.97
C GLY A 117 0.94 10.46 11.20
N ARG A 118 -0.30 10.45 10.70
CA ARG A 118 -0.94 11.68 10.22
C ARG A 118 -1.00 12.67 11.40
N GLY A 119 -0.54 13.90 11.20
CA GLY A 119 -0.41 14.88 12.29
C GLY A 119 0.94 14.86 13.03
N THR A 120 1.92 14.09 12.55
CA THR A 120 3.33 14.16 12.97
C THR A 120 4.24 14.53 11.79
N ASP A 121 5.55 14.51 12.00
CA ASP A 121 6.54 14.78 10.95
C ASP A 121 6.71 13.62 9.96
N THR A 122 6.39 12.39 10.38
CA THR A 122 6.67 11.15 9.64
C THR A 122 5.42 10.29 9.40
N PRO A 123 4.40 10.80 8.68
CA PRO A 123 3.20 10.03 8.33
C PRO A 123 3.54 8.78 7.52
N PHE A 124 2.86 7.68 7.82
CA PHE A 124 3.02 6.32 7.28
C PHE A 124 4.36 5.63 7.62
N GLU A 125 5.26 6.29 8.34
CA GLU A 125 6.51 5.69 8.85
C GLU A 125 6.37 5.23 10.31
N ILE A 126 5.23 5.52 10.94
CA ILE A 126 4.91 5.14 12.32
C ILE A 126 3.48 4.62 12.42
N VAL A 127 3.21 3.77 13.41
CA VAL A 127 1.86 3.30 13.75
C VAL A 127 1.68 3.21 15.27
N GLY A 128 0.50 3.57 15.78
CA GLY A 128 0.22 3.53 17.21
C GLY A 128 -1.22 3.86 17.59
N ALA A 129 -1.53 3.70 18.88
CA ALA A 129 -2.80 4.09 19.47
C ALA A 129 -2.66 4.34 20.98
N PRO A 130 -3.60 5.04 21.63
CA PRO A 130 -3.51 5.35 23.07
C PRO A 130 -3.56 4.13 24.00
N TYR A 131 -4.05 2.99 23.51
CA TYR A 131 -4.15 1.74 24.27
C TYR A 131 -2.94 0.81 24.05
N ILE A 132 -2.00 1.18 23.17
CA ILE A 132 -0.85 0.34 22.84
C ILE A 132 0.29 0.60 23.82
N ASP A 133 0.85 -0.49 24.37
CA ASP A 133 2.13 -0.50 25.07
C ASP A 133 3.23 -0.59 24.01
N ASP A 134 4.05 0.46 23.89
CA ASP A 134 5.03 0.63 22.83
C ASP A 134 6.13 -0.45 22.86
N LEU A 135 6.56 -0.86 24.05
CA LEU A 135 7.62 -1.86 24.23
C LEU A 135 7.11 -3.26 23.89
N VAL A 136 5.95 -3.65 24.43
CA VAL A 136 5.34 -4.96 24.17
C VAL A 136 4.99 -5.08 22.70
N PHE A 137 4.33 -4.08 22.13
CA PHE A 137 3.90 -4.09 20.73
C PHE A 137 5.09 -4.22 19.78
N THR A 138 6.13 -3.42 19.99
CA THR A 138 7.34 -3.47 19.14
C THR A 138 8.11 -4.79 19.28
N ALA A 139 8.20 -5.34 20.49
CA ALA A 139 8.83 -6.64 20.70
C ALA A 139 8.08 -7.75 19.95
N GLU A 140 6.74 -7.73 19.99
CA GLU A 140 5.90 -8.69 19.28
C GLU A 140 5.97 -8.56 17.76
N LEU A 141 5.99 -7.34 17.22
CA LEU A 141 6.18 -7.10 15.78
C LEU A 141 7.54 -7.64 15.28
N ASN A 142 8.61 -7.40 16.05
CA ASN A 142 9.95 -7.87 15.68
C ASN A 142 10.09 -9.41 15.70
N LYS A 143 9.22 -10.15 16.40
CA LYS A 143 9.21 -11.63 16.34
C LYS A 143 8.86 -12.17 14.95
N ALA A 144 8.15 -11.39 14.13
CA ALA A 144 7.84 -11.76 12.76
C ALA A 144 9.08 -11.81 11.85
N LYS A 145 10.20 -11.18 12.25
CA LYS A 145 11.47 -11.16 11.52
C LYS A 145 11.27 -10.76 10.04
N LEU A 146 10.44 -9.75 9.81
CA LEU A 146 10.17 -9.27 8.45
C LEU A 146 11.46 -8.75 7.82
N PRO A 147 11.79 -9.17 6.60
CA PRO A 147 12.98 -8.69 5.92
C PRO A 147 12.84 -7.22 5.54
N GLY A 148 13.95 -6.48 5.61
CA GLY A 148 14.01 -5.08 5.15
C GLY A 148 13.38 -4.04 6.06
N VAL A 149 12.85 -4.43 7.22
CA VAL A 149 12.25 -3.50 8.19
C VAL A 149 12.57 -3.91 9.63
N ARG A 150 12.71 -2.92 10.51
CA ARG A 150 12.79 -3.09 11.96
C ARG A 150 11.79 -2.16 12.65
N PHE A 151 11.17 -2.64 13.71
CA PHE A 151 10.27 -1.83 14.53
C PHE A 151 11.01 -1.29 15.75
N VAL A 152 10.84 0.00 16.05
CA VAL A 152 11.43 0.70 17.20
C VAL A 152 10.31 1.33 18.03
N PRO A 153 10.27 1.14 19.37
CA PRO A 153 9.19 1.67 20.19
C PRO A 153 9.24 3.19 20.20
N ILE A 154 8.07 3.81 20.09
CA ILE A 154 7.93 5.27 20.15
C ILE A 154 6.65 5.66 20.89
N ARG A 155 6.64 6.91 21.34
CA ARG A 155 5.42 7.63 21.73
C ARG A 155 5.27 8.89 20.93
N PHE A 156 4.05 9.21 20.53
CA PHE A 156 3.76 10.39 19.72
C PHE A 156 2.32 10.85 19.92
N THR A 157 2.06 12.13 19.69
CA THR A 157 0.72 12.72 19.80
C THR A 157 0.33 13.33 18.45
N PRO A 158 -0.62 12.74 17.70
CA PRO A 158 -1.11 13.29 16.44
C PRO A 158 -1.78 14.66 16.63
N THR A 159 -1.43 15.65 15.81
CA THR A 159 -2.08 16.98 15.83
C THR A 159 -3.41 17.02 15.08
N TYR A 160 -3.73 16.00 14.27
CA TYR A 160 -5.02 15.81 13.60
C TYR A 160 -5.23 14.35 13.22
N SER A 161 -6.41 14.02 12.64
CA SER A 161 -6.78 12.66 12.22
C SER A 161 -7.05 11.71 13.42
N THR A 162 -6.93 10.40 13.19
CA THR A 162 -7.12 9.33 14.17
C THR A 162 -6.30 9.55 15.43
N PHE A 163 -6.98 9.56 16.58
CA PHE A 163 -6.42 9.83 17.91
C PHE A 163 -5.77 11.21 18.10
N LYS A 164 -6.28 12.23 17.38
CA LYS A 164 -5.91 13.64 17.61
C LYS A 164 -5.83 13.98 19.11
N ASP A 165 -4.75 14.68 19.48
CA ASP A 165 -4.47 15.21 20.81
C ASP A 165 -4.37 14.15 21.93
N ARG A 166 -4.21 12.87 21.55
CA ARG A 166 -4.01 11.76 22.50
C ARG A 166 -2.63 11.13 22.28
N GLU A 167 -1.86 11.00 23.37
CA GLU A 167 -0.58 10.28 23.31
C GLU A 167 -0.83 8.82 22.89
N CYS A 168 -0.07 8.37 21.90
CA CYS A 168 -0.12 7.02 21.35
C CYS A 168 1.21 6.33 21.65
N GLY A 169 1.15 5.15 22.26
CA GLY A 169 2.24 4.18 22.20
C GLY A 169 2.22 3.48 20.84
N GLY A 170 3.38 3.10 20.33
CA GLY A 170 3.46 2.49 19.01
C GLY A 170 4.86 2.09 18.57
N ALA A 171 5.00 1.94 17.26
CA ALA A 171 6.24 1.55 16.61
C ALA A 171 6.56 2.47 15.43
N ALA A 172 7.81 2.94 15.37
CA ALA A 172 8.41 3.46 14.15
C ALA A 172 8.95 2.30 13.30
N MET A 173 8.75 2.41 11.99
CA MET A 173 9.22 1.44 11.00
C MET A 173 10.48 1.96 10.34
N VAL A 174 11.62 1.39 10.72
CA VAL A 174 12.92 1.70 10.11
C VAL A 174 13.15 0.76 8.94
N ILE A 175 13.19 1.29 7.73
CA ILE A 175 13.54 0.53 6.52
C ILE A 175 15.04 0.23 6.55
N THR A 176 15.41 -1.04 6.64
CA THR A 176 16.81 -1.50 6.68
C THR A 176 17.32 -1.98 5.34
N ASP A 177 16.42 -2.47 4.47
CA ASP A 177 16.71 -2.90 3.11
C ASP A 177 15.41 -2.85 2.29
N ARG A 178 15.25 -1.81 1.45
CA ARG A 178 14.03 -1.57 0.68
C ARG A 178 13.76 -2.65 -0.38
N GLU A 179 14.78 -3.34 -0.86
CA GLU A 179 14.64 -4.37 -1.90
C GLU A 179 14.03 -5.66 -1.35
N LYS A 180 14.22 -5.91 -0.05
CA LYS A 180 13.66 -7.09 0.63
C LYS A 180 12.34 -6.80 1.35
N LEU A 181 11.99 -5.52 1.51
CA LEU A 181 10.80 -5.10 2.22
C LEU A 181 9.53 -5.46 1.44
N GLN A 182 8.64 -6.21 2.08
CA GLN A 182 7.27 -6.45 1.61
C GLN A 182 6.30 -5.60 2.44
N ALA A 183 5.87 -4.46 1.89
CA ALA A 183 5.06 -3.48 2.60
C ALA A 183 3.71 -4.05 3.03
N VAL A 184 3.08 -4.89 2.20
CA VAL A 184 1.78 -5.49 2.56
C VAL A 184 1.93 -6.49 3.73
N ASP A 185 3.05 -7.22 3.79
CA ASP A 185 3.35 -8.10 4.92
C ASP A 185 3.49 -7.29 6.23
N VAL A 186 4.10 -6.10 6.18
CA VAL A 186 4.14 -5.17 7.32
C VAL A 186 2.73 -4.81 7.79
N GLY A 187 1.85 -4.45 6.85
CA GLY A 187 0.45 -4.16 7.14
C GLY A 187 -0.29 -5.33 7.81
N VAL A 188 -0.12 -6.55 7.30
CA VAL A 188 -0.75 -7.75 7.88
C VAL A 188 -0.18 -8.09 9.25
N VAL A 189 1.14 -7.99 9.46
CA VAL A 189 1.76 -8.24 10.76
C VAL A 189 1.31 -7.22 11.82
N ILE A 190 1.15 -5.95 11.44
CA ILE A 190 0.53 -4.94 12.30
C ILE A 190 -0.89 -5.36 12.66
N ALA A 191 -1.70 -5.78 11.69
CA ALA A 191 -3.08 -6.21 11.93
C ALA A 191 -3.17 -7.41 12.88
N LEU A 192 -2.41 -8.48 12.61
CA LEU A 192 -2.37 -9.69 13.42
C LEU A 192 -1.88 -9.41 14.85
N THR A 193 -0.84 -8.60 14.99
CA THR A 193 -0.26 -8.28 16.30
C THR A 193 -1.22 -7.42 17.12
N THR A 194 -1.82 -6.40 16.50
CA THR A 194 -2.78 -5.52 17.18
C THR A 194 -4.05 -6.27 17.55
N GLN A 195 -4.59 -7.09 16.65
CA GLN A 195 -5.76 -7.93 16.92
C GLN A 195 -5.52 -8.91 18.07
N ARG A 196 -4.33 -9.49 18.16
CA ARG A 196 -3.99 -10.44 19.23
C ARG A 196 -3.79 -9.76 20.59
N LEU A 197 -3.11 -8.61 20.62
CA LEU A 197 -2.78 -7.94 21.88
C LEU A 197 -3.92 -7.06 22.41
N TYR A 198 -4.69 -6.45 21.51
CA TYR A 198 -5.71 -5.44 21.83
C TYR A 198 -7.07 -5.75 21.15
N PRO A 199 -7.62 -6.97 21.26
CA PRO A 199 -8.81 -7.40 20.50
C PRO A 199 -10.08 -6.61 20.84
N LYS A 200 -10.14 -5.95 22.01
CA LYS A 200 -11.30 -5.16 22.44
C LYS A 200 -11.30 -3.73 21.89
N ASP A 201 -10.10 -3.18 21.64
CA ASP A 201 -9.90 -1.78 21.28
C ASP A 201 -9.59 -1.60 19.79
N TYR A 202 -9.01 -2.61 19.16
CA TYR A 202 -8.62 -2.56 17.76
C TYR A 202 -9.82 -2.69 16.82
N ALA A 203 -10.15 -1.58 16.15
CA ALA A 203 -11.22 -1.52 15.16
C ALA A 203 -10.81 -2.12 13.80
N LEU A 204 -10.45 -3.41 13.79
CA LEU A 204 -9.95 -4.13 12.61
C LEU A 204 -10.90 -4.00 11.40
N ASP A 205 -12.22 -3.98 11.61
CA ASP A 205 -13.21 -3.83 10.53
C ASP A 205 -13.01 -2.57 9.66
N LYS A 206 -12.39 -1.51 10.21
CA LYS A 206 -12.09 -0.31 9.44
C LYS A 206 -11.03 -0.54 8.35
N THR A 207 -10.21 -1.58 8.48
CA THR A 207 -9.22 -1.96 7.45
C THR A 207 -9.87 -2.48 6.17
N LYS A 208 -11.10 -3.00 6.24
CA LYS A 208 -11.87 -3.53 5.08
C LYS A 208 -12.05 -2.50 3.96
N VAL A 209 -12.05 -1.20 4.31
CA VAL A 209 -12.24 -0.09 3.35
C VAL A 209 -11.16 -0.10 2.28
N LEU A 210 -9.89 -0.29 2.67
CA LEU A 210 -8.76 -0.28 1.75
C LEU A 210 -8.30 -1.69 1.37
N LEU A 211 -8.38 -2.65 2.30
CA LEU A 211 -7.99 -4.04 2.03
C LEU A 211 -8.89 -4.68 0.97
N ARG A 212 -10.21 -4.44 1.07
CA ARG A 212 -11.24 -4.90 0.12
C ARG A 212 -11.17 -6.39 -0.24
N GLU A 213 -10.62 -7.21 0.65
CA GLU A 213 -10.51 -8.65 0.46
C GLU A 213 -10.97 -9.36 1.76
N PRO A 214 -12.17 -9.98 1.75
CA PRO A 214 -12.79 -10.52 2.97
C PRO A 214 -12.01 -11.68 3.59
N THR A 215 -11.42 -12.57 2.80
CA THR A 215 -10.76 -13.79 3.31
C THR A 215 -9.50 -13.47 4.12
N THR A 216 -8.74 -12.44 3.74
CA THR A 216 -7.61 -11.89 4.50
C THR A 216 -8.10 -11.33 5.81
N HIS A 217 -9.16 -10.54 5.79
CA HIS A 217 -9.73 -9.98 7.00
C HIS A 217 -10.17 -11.07 7.98
N GLU A 218 -10.91 -12.08 7.49
CA GLU A 218 -11.35 -13.23 8.28
C GLU A 218 -10.17 -14.04 8.83
N ALA A 219 -9.13 -14.25 8.03
CA ALA A 219 -7.91 -14.92 8.47
C ALA A 219 -7.17 -14.13 9.56
N ILE A 220 -7.19 -12.79 9.52
CA ILE A 220 -6.63 -11.95 10.59
C ILE A 220 -7.47 -12.09 11.88
N VAL A 221 -8.80 -12.04 11.76
CA VAL A 221 -9.72 -12.25 12.91
C VAL A 221 -9.47 -13.60 13.56
N ALA A 222 -9.27 -14.65 12.76
CA ALA A 222 -9.01 -16.00 13.23
C ALA A 222 -7.57 -16.21 13.79
N GLY A 223 -6.71 -15.19 13.77
CA GLY A 223 -5.32 -15.32 14.23
C GLY A 223 -4.45 -16.18 13.32
N GLY A 224 -4.75 -16.23 12.03
CA GLY A 224 -3.98 -16.97 11.03
C GLY A 224 -2.53 -16.49 10.93
N SER A 225 -1.65 -17.36 10.42
CA SER A 225 -0.26 -16.97 10.18
C SER A 225 -0.13 -16.10 8.92
N LEU A 226 0.88 -15.23 8.87
CA LEU A 226 1.22 -14.45 7.67
C LEU A 226 1.40 -15.36 6.44
N ASN A 227 2.06 -16.51 6.58
CA ASN A 227 2.27 -17.46 5.48
C ASN A 227 0.96 -18.05 4.94
N PHE A 228 0.01 -18.35 5.83
CA PHE A 228 -1.32 -18.85 5.43
C PHE A 228 -2.12 -17.79 4.67
N ILE A 229 -2.08 -16.53 5.14
CA ILE A 229 -2.73 -15.40 4.46
C ILE A 229 -2.11 -15.21 3.07
N LYS A 230 -0.78 -15.16 2.98
CA LYS A 230 -0.07 -15.01 1.70
C LYS A 230 -0.34 -16.15 0.73
N SER A 231 -0.55 -17.38 1.21
CA SER A 231 -0.85 -18.50 0.33
C SER A 231 -2.20 -18.34 -0.38
N GLN A 232 -3.15 -17.59 0.19
CA GLN A 232 -4.43 -17.30 -0.47
C GLN A 232 -4.25 -16.42 -1.71
N TRP A 233 -3.34 -15.43 -1.64
CA TRP A 233 -3.12 -14.47 -2.73
C TRP A 233 -2.24 -15.01 -3.86
N LYS A 234 -1.52 -16.11 -3.63
CA LYS A 234 -0.49 -16.59 -4.57
C LYS A 234 -1.06 -16.84 -5.97
N GLY A 235 -2.22 -17.48 -6.05
CA GLY A 235 -2.85 -17.82 -7.34
C GLY A 235 -3.21 -16.57 -8.14
N GLU A 236 -3.92 -15.64 -7.53
CA GLU A 236 -4.35 -14.39 -8.16
C GLU A 236 -3.19 -13.45 -8.48
N LEU A 237 -2.15 -13.40 -7.65
CA LEU A 237 -0.95 -12.60 -7.91
C LEU A 237 -0.20 -13.11 -9.15
N GLU A 238 -0.07 -14.43 -9.31
CA GLU A 238 0.54 -15.01 -10.51
C GLU A 238 -0.31 -14.79 -11.77
N GLN A 239 -1.64 -14.83 -11.63
CA GLN A 239 -2.54 -14.47 -12.73
C GLN A 239 -2.39 -12.98 -13.10
N PHE A 240 -2.36 -12.09 -12.11
CA PHE A 240 -2.15 -10.65 -12.34
C PHE A 240 -0.80 -10.36 -12.99
N LYS A 241 0.29 -11.01 -12.55
CA LYS A 241 1.62 -10.86 -13.18
C LYS A 241 1.60 -11.25 -14.66
N LYS A 242 0.94 -12.36 -15.01
CA LYS A 242 0.74 -12.77 -16.41
C LYS A 242 -0.15 -11.78 -17.17
N ARG A 243 -1.19 -11.25 -16.52
CA ARG A 243 -2.12 -10.29 -17.13
C ARG A 243 -1.45 -8.96 -17.42
N ARG A 244 -0.71 -8.38 -16.45
CA ARG A 244 -0.04 -7.09 -16.60
C ARG A 244 1.04 -7.07 -17.68
N ALA A 245 1.69 -8.21 -17.95
CA ALA A 245 2.75 -8.33 -18.95
C ALA A 245 2.35 -7.81 -20.34
N LYS A 246 1.06 -7.90 -20.71
CA LYS A 246 0.51 -7.41 -21.98
C LYS A 246 0.51 -5.89 -22.10
N TYR A 247 0.56 -5.18 -20.98
CA TYR A 247 0.37 -3.73 -20.89
C TYR A 247 1.63 -2.98 -20.50
N LEU A 248 2.70 -3.70 -20.14
CA LEU A 248 3.96 -3.09 -19.75
C LEU A 248 4.57 -2.32 -20.94
N ILE A 249 5.17 -1.18 -20.62
CA ILE A 249 5.86 -0.29 -21.56
C ILE A 249 7.37 -0.40 -21.34
N TYR A 250 7.77 -0.52 -20.07
CA TYR A 250 9.16 -0.49 -19.62
C TYR A 250 9.69 -1.90 -19.35
N LYS A 251 10.99 -2.08 -19.53
CA LYS A 251 11.72 -3.33 -19.25
C LYS A 251 12.27 -3.35 -17.83
#